data_AF-A0A6D1RNX9-F1
#
_entry.id   AF-A0A6D1RNX9-F1
#
_cell.length_a   1.000
_cell.length_b   1.000
_cell.length_c   1.000
_cell.angle_alpha   90.00
_cell.angle_beta   90.00
_cell.angle_gamma   90.00
#
_symmetry.space_group_name_H-M   'P 1'
#
loop_
_entity.id
_entity.type
_entity.pdbx_description
1 polymer ?
#
loop_
_entity_poly.entity_id
_entity_poly.type
_entity_poly.pdbx_seq_one_letter_code
_entity_poly.pdbx_strand_id
1 'polypeptide(L)'
;MKLQADRKLHSYHDYVLKKITPYILFLCAKKHRLSPKEIEIIAIIVSGTKFKNHTSSENRSLKTLSAQKRSAYLKIGVSNDVELMHYFYWLSDQESISNV
;
A
#
# COMPACT_ATOMS: atom_id res chain seq x y z
N MET A 1 20.48 22.08 -19.45
CA MET A 1 19.03 22.32 -19.52
C MET A 1 18.26 21.01 -19.38
N LYS A 2 18.04 20.48 -18.16
CA LYS A 2 17.09 19.39 -17.85
C LYS A 2 16.79 19.37 -16.34
N LEU A 3 16.00 20.31 -15.83
CA LEU A 3 15.55 20.29 -14.42
C LEU A 3 14.16 20.94 -14.26
N GLN A 4 13.15 20.38 -14.93
CA GLN A 4 11.74 20.72 -14.64
C GLN A 4 10.79 19.50 -14.61
N ALA A 5 11.23 18.30 -15.00
CA ALA A 5 10.35 17.12 -15.10
C ALA A 5 10.13 16.39 -13.76
N ASP A 6 11.13 16.29 -12.88
CA ASP A 6 11.05 15.44 -11.68
C ASP A 6 10.13 15.99 -10.57
N ARG A 7 9.93 17.31 -10.48
CA ARG A 7 9.07 17.90 -9.44
C ARG A 7 7.57 17.72 -9.69
N LYS A 8 7.15 17.62 -10.95
CA LYS A 8 5.73 17.38 -11.29
C LYS A 8 5.34 15.92 -11.11
N LEU A 9 6.26 14.98 -11.31
CA LEU A 9 6.01 13.55 -11.08
C LEU A 9 5.81 13.23 -9.59
N HIS A 10 6.58 13.87 -8.70
CA HIS A 10 6.39 13.75 -7.26
C HIS A 10 5.02 14.27 -6.82
N SER A 11 4.53 15.36 -7.43
CA SER A 11 3.19 15.90 -7.17
C SER A 11 2.07 14.94 -7.60
N TYR A 12 2.21 14.28 -8.76
CA TYR A 12 1.20 13.31 -9.23
C TYR A 12 1.23 12.01 -8.42
N HIS A 13 2.42 11.52 -8.08
CA HIS A 13 2.57 10.32 -7.25
C HIS A 13 2.09 10.57 -5.81
N ASP A 14 2.41 11.72 -5.21
CA ASP A 14 1.87 12.13 -3.90
C ASP A 14 0.36 12.37 -3.96
N TYR A 15 -0.16 12.92 -5.05
CA TYR A 15 -1.58 13.21 -5.22
C TYR A 15 -2.40 11.92 -5.35
N VAL A 16 -1.94 10.98 -6.19
CA VAL A 16 -2.49 9.63 -6.31
C VAL A 16 -2.40 8.93 -4.95
N LEU A 17 -1.24 8.92 -4.29
CA LEU A 17 -1.09 8.27 -2.99
C LEU A 17 -1.91 8.94 -1.87
N LYS A 18 -2.20 10.24 -1.90
CA LYS A 18 -3.02 10.91 -0.86
C LYS A 18 -4.53 10.67 -0.99
N LYS A 19 -5.05 10.53 -2.21
CA LYS A 19 -6.50 10.41 -2.45
C LYS A 19 -6.95 8.98 -2.78
N ILE A 20 -6.13 8.20 -3.49
CA ILE A 20 -6.46 6.84 -3.93
C ILE A 20 -6.15 5.81 -2.83
N THR A 21 -5.09 6.01 -2.05
CA THR A 21 -4.63 4.99 -1.07
C THR A 21 -5.67 4.60 -0.03
N PRO A 22 -6.43 5.50 0.63
CA PRO A 22 -7.40 5.08 1.64
C PRO A 22 -8.55 4.24 1.06
N TYR A 23 -9.06 4.62 -0.12
CA TYR A 23 -10.15 3.90 -0.78
C TYR A 23 -9.70 2.54 -1.31
N ILE A 24 -8.57 2.48 -2.02
CA ILE A 24 -8.05 1.21 -2.54
C ILE A 24 -7.60 0.29 -1.42
N LEU A 25 -7.02 0.83 -0.34
CA LEU A 25 -6.72 0.04 0.86
C LEU A 25 -7.99 -0.53 1.48
N PHE A 26 -9.06 0.26 1.59
CA PHE A 26 -10.36 -0.21 2.07
C PHE A 26 -10.94 -1.31 1.18
N LEU A 27 -10.92 -1.14 -0.14
CA LEU A 27 -11.39 -2.17 -1.08
C LEU A 27 -10.58 -3.46 -0.99
N CYS A 28 -9.25 -3.34 -0.96
CA CYS A 28 -8.34 -4.47 -0.77
C CYS A 28 -8.66 -5.19 0.55
N ALA A 29 -8.80 -4.44 1.64
CA ALA A 29 -9.12 -4.97 2.96
C ALA A 29 -10.46 -5.72 2.98
N LYS A 30 -11.48 -5.14 2.35
CA LYS A 30 -12.82 -5.73 2.25
C LYS A 30 -12.80 -7.00 1.40
N LYS A 31 -12.17 -6.95 0.22
CA LYS A 31 -12.11 -8.06 -0.74
C LYS A 31 -11.38 -9.28 -0.15
N HIS A 32 -10.29 -9.04 0.58
CA HIS A 32 -9.43 -10.10 1.13
C HIS A 32 -9.62 -10.36 2.62
N ARG A 33 -10.62 -9.72 3.25
CA ARG A 33 -10.93 -9.85 4.69
C ARG A 33 -9.68 -9.69 5.57
N LEU A 34 -8.96 -8.60 5.32
CA LEU A 34 -7.76 -8.27 6.09
C LEU A 34 -8.15 -7.87 7.50
N SER A 35 -7.36 -8.34 8.47
CA SER A 35 -7.46 -7.90 9.86
C SER A 35 -6.93 -6.47 10.01
N PRO A 36 -7.27 -5.76 11.09
CA PRO A 36 -6.76 -4.41 11.34
C PRO A 36 -5.23 -4.31 11.26
N LYS A 37 -4.51 -5.35 11.72
CA LYS A 37 -3.04 -5.40 11.67
C LYS A 37 -2.49 -5.63 10.27
N GLU A 38 -3.17 -6.43 9.44
CA GLU A 38 -2.76 -6.58 8.05
C GLU A 38 -3.01 -5.31 7.25
N ILE A 39 -4.13 -4.61 7.49
CA ILE A 39 -4.42 -3.30 6.88
C ILE A 39 -3.31 -2.29 7.21
N GLU A 40 -2.93 -2.22 8.48
CA GLU A 40 -1.86 -1.33 8.95
C GLU A 40 -0.52 -1.62 8.24
N ILE A 41 -0.14 -2.89 8.11
CA ILE A 41 1.08 -3.30 7.40
C ILE A 41 1.03 -2.90 5.92
N ILE A 42 -0.09 -3.12 5.24
CA ILE A 42 -0.24 -2.75 3.84
C ILE A 42 -0.19 -1.22 3.68
N ALA A 43 -0.80 -0.46 4.58
CA ALA A 43 -0.72 1.01 4.59
C ALA A 43 0.73 1.50 4.74
N ILE A 44 1.51 0.88 5.63
CA ILE A 44 2.95 1.19 5.81
C ILE A 44 3.72 0.93 4.51
N ILE A 45 3.48 -0.19 3.84
CA ILE A 45 4.18 -0.55 2.59
C ILE A 45 3.81 0.43 1.46
N VAL A 46 2.52 0.67 1.24
CA VAL A 46 2.03 1.54 0.15
C VAL A 46 2.39 3.02 0.39
N SER A 47 2.52 3.45 1.64
CA SER A 47 3.03 4.78 1.98
C SER A 47 4.54 4.95 1.72
N GLY A 48 5.26 3.88 1.36
CA GLY A 48 6.70 3.92 1.11
C GLY A 48 7.54 4.10 2.38
N THR A 49 6.97 3.90 3.57
CA THR A 49 7.68 4.04 4.84
C THR A 49 8.33 2.72 5.27
N LYS A 50 9.53 2.80 5.85
CA LYS A 50 10.25 1.61 6.33
C LYS A 50 9.68 1.15 7.67
N PHE A 51 9.48 -0.16 7.84
CA PHE A 51 9.02 -0.76 9.10
C PHE A 51 9.84 -0.36 10.34
N LYS A 52 11.16 -0.12 10.17
CA LYS A 52 12.04 0.33 11.26
C LYS A 52 11.56 1.62 11.94
N ASN A 53 10.82 2.46 11.22
CA ASN A 53 10.26 3.69 11.77
C ASN A 53 9.02 3.44 12.64
N HIS A 54 8.39 2.26 12.50
CA HIS A 54 7.17 1.86 13.21
C HIS A 54 7.45 0.90 14.37
N THR A 55 8.65 0.31 14.45
CA THR A 55 9.03 -0.56 15.58
C THR A 55 9.29 0.21 16.88
N SER A 56 9.77 1.45 16.78
CA SER A 56 10.21 2.24 17.95
C SER A 56 9.04 2.80 18.77
N SER A 57 7.91 3.09 18.13
CA SER A 57 6.73 3.66 18.78
C SER A 57 5.73 2.61 19.27
N GLU A 58 5.82 1.38 18.78
CA GLU A 58 4.70 0.43 18.88
C GLU A 58 5.02 -0.89 19.62
N ASN A 59 6.20 -1.00 20.25
CA ASN A 59 6.64 -2.21 20.97
C ASN A 59 6.56 -3.50 20.13
N ARG A 60 6.69 -3.40 18.80
CA ARG A 60 6.69 -4.56 17.89
C ARG A 60 8.08 -4.82 17.36
N SER A 61 8.47 -6.09 17.37
CA SER A 61 9.73 -6.51 16.74
C SER A 61 9.61 -6.50 15.22
N LEU A 62 10.74 -6.33 14.52
CA LEU A 62 10.81 -6.49 13.06
C LEU A 62 10.33 -7.88 12.60
N LYS A 63 10.55 -8.92 13.42
CA LYS A 63 10.07 -10.28 13.16
C LYS A 63 8.55 -10.36 13.14
N THR A 64 7.89 -9.68 14.07
CA THR A 64 6.43 -9.60 14.14
C THR A 64 5.85 -8.91 12.91
N LEU A 65 6.40 -7.75 12.53
CA LEU A 65 5.96 -7.01 11.33
C LEU A 65 6.16 -7.85 10.05
N SER A 66 7.27 -8.58 9.96
CA SER A 66 7.54 -9.48 8.82
C SER A 66 6.55 -10.63 8.73
N ALA A 67 6.18 -11.23 9.86
CA ALA A 67 5.15 -12.28 9.91
C ALA A 67 3.78 -11.74 9.49
N GLN A 68 3.40 -10.55 9.96
CA GLN A 68 2.15 -9.89 9.59
C GLN A 68 2.13 -9.51 8.10
N LYS A 69 3.25 -9.00 7.55
CA LYS A 69 3.41 -8.76 6.11
C LYS A 69 3.18 -10.04 5.31
N ARG A 70 3.81 -11.14 5.71
CA ARG A 70 3.63 -12.43 5.04
C ARG A 70 2.17 -12.90 5.09
N SER A 71 1.49 -12.76 6.25
CA SER A 71 0.07 -13.09 6.39
C SER A 71 -0.80 -12.27 5.43
N ALA A 72 -0.58 -10.95 5.37
CA ALA A 72 -1.32 -10.07 4.47
C ALA A 72 -1.09 -10.45 2.99
N TYR A 73 0.16 -10.75 2.62
CA TYR A 73 0.54 -11.13 1.27
C TYR A 73 -0.12 -12.44 0.83
N LEU A 74 -0.15 -13.44 1.71
CA LEU A 74 -0.84 -14.70 1.45
C LEU A 74 -2.34 -14.51 1.24
N LYS A 75 -2.99 -13.62 2.00
CA LYS A 75 -4.42 -13.33 1.82
C LYS A 75 -4.71 -12.61 0.50
N ILE A 76 -3.85 -11.66 0.12
CA ILE A 76 -4.01 -10.87 -1.10
C ILE A 76 -3.63 -11.68 -2.35
N GLY A 77 -2.74 -12.67 -2.20
CA GLY A 77 -2.21 -13.48 -3.30
C GLY A 77 -1.01 -12.85 -4.01
N VAL A 78 -0.20 -12.07 -3.29
CA VAL A 78 1.02 -11.42 -3.81
C VAL A 78 2.26 -11.91 -3.08
N SER A 79 3.41 -11.86 -3.73
CA SER A 79 4.67 -12.39 -3.19
C SER A 79 5.62 -11.30 -2.71
N ASN A 80 5.51 -10.09 -3.25
CA ASN A 80 6.43 -8.99 -2.99
C ASN A 80 5.74 -7.62 -3.13
N ASP A 81 6.46 -6.57 -2.72
CA ASP A 81 5.96 -5.19 -2.69
C ASP A 81 5.65 -4.67 -4.09
N VAL A 82 6.39 -5.11 -5.13
CA VAL A 82 6.13 -4.71 -6.52
C VAL A 82 4.81 -5.29 -7.02
N GLU A 83 4.56 -6.58 -6.76
CA GLU A 83 3.29 -7.24 -7.07
C GLU A 83 2.12 -6.61 -6.31
N LEU A 84 2.32 -6.25 -5.04
CA LEU A 84 1.33 -5.50 -4.28
C LEU A 84 0.99 -4.16 -4.96
N MET A 85 2.00 -3.41 -5.40
CA MET A 85 1.77 -2.13 -6.08
C MET A 85 1.02 -2.33 -7.40
N HIS A 86 1.41 -3.29 -8.24
CA HIS A 86 0.68 -3.63 -9.46
C HIS A 86 -0.76 -4.02 -9.18
N TYR A 87 -1.01 -4.80 -8.13
CA TYR A 87 -2.35 -5.17 -7.70
C TYR A 87 -3.19 -3.95 -7.28
N PHE A 88 -2.59 -2.98 -6.57
CA PHE A 88 -3.27 -1.73 -6.20
C PHE A 88 -3.59 -0.86 -7.43
N TYR A 89 -2.70 -0.79 -8.42
CA TYR A 89 -2.99 -0.12 -9.69
C TYR A 89 -4.13 -0.80 -10.44
N TRP A 90 -4.11 -2.13 -10.55
CA TRP A 90 -5.20 -2.89 -11.16
C TRP A 90 -6.54 -2.67 -10.45
N LEU A 91 -6.56 -2.70 -9.11
CA LEU A 91 -7.76 -2.38 -8.33
C LEU A 91 -8.28 -0.97 -8.61
N SER A 92 -7.38 0.01 -8.76
CA SER A 92 -7.78 1.39 -9.04
C SER A 92 -8.40 1.57 -10.43
N ASP A 93 -7.95 0.79 -11.41
CA ASP A 93 -8.41 0.84 -12.80
C ASP A 93 -9.80 0.22 -12.96
N GLN A 94 -10.07 -0.90 -12.27
CA GLN A 94 -11.37 -1.60 -12.32
C GLN A 94 -12.55 -0.76 -11.78
N GLU A 95 -12.28 0.13 -10.82
CA GLU A 95 -13.31 0.97 -10.18
C GLU A 95 -13.65 2.22 -11.01
N SER A 96 -12.78 2.62 -11.96
CA SER A 96 -13.09 3.65 -12.95
C SER A 96 -14.12 3.18 -13.98
N ILE A 97 -14.25 1.86 -14.19
CA ILE A 97 -15.15 1.26 -15.18
C ILE A 97 -16.56 1.01 -14.60
N SER A 98 -16.70 0.85 -13.28
CA SER A 98 -17.99 0.55 -12.65
C SER A 98 -18.86 1.79 -12.34
N ASN A 99 -18.34 3.00 -12.58
CA ASN A 99 -19.05 4.27 -12.39
C ASN A 99 -19.42 4.97 -13.72
N VAL A 100 -19.41 4.22 -14.83
CA VAL A 100 -19.88 4.67 -16.16
C VAL A 100 -21.13 3.89 -16.54
#